data_AF-A0AAF3FC30-F1
#
_entry.id   AF-A0AAF3FC30-F1
#
_cell.length_a   1.000
_cell.length_b   1.000
_cell.length_c   1.000
_cell.angle_alpha   90.00
_cell.angle_beta   90.00
_cell.angle_gamma   90.00
#
_symmetry.space_group_name_H-M   'P 1'
#
loop_
_entity.id
_entity.type
_entity.pdbx_description
1 polymer ?
#
loop_
_entity_poly.entity_id
_entity_poly.type
_entity_poly.pdbx_seq_one_letter_code
_entity_poly.pdbx_strand_id
1 'polypeptide(L)'
;MVFRCVTSLHGKDGLTSQERYPYLRQLLKFDAQQFFHVICTCADAKIFTTECRLQRLLDILCTICVETSNERTLSQLVQCVSHLAIHVRLLPQGPLLEDVINTLLLTPNLSENSEMSVVELFRSMPDLSLQRPLQLAQRNPIKTKICTYILITERRFIELIKCFFENAIAAREVFSLISQILQLNLSPIEFKEVNEYLKENIMALTLLSPKETSLLVIDHFPSYLSSIRPIPGFSIDDSLKHFPLLRESFGIRKDRNEHFLTGDDELDEELFTITFHGFVHFSKSEADKKDLDEILTEFLQYWLPFGSKTDRCLNIASSAELTETCVLLLESRGFHERAFHLLKEKLIDETSKGEFDEEKLLSSIDRCVQFSVSHRDEAQNGGWMSSLFEHVITLNQNVNNNTNLGIRSRLLSITHKLLESDTTLAYQLLSALYEAPFFAQAKLEEHTDLLKSILMACSYEESILTSIHHCQNEEIGESLFKLSKLGTKRSTRVAGGGCVRCKGIIDKAAYVFHCGHVMHMECDLNGTRTCQCENPGVSTYPSTPRSSSHSNSKRIVKRDIFSKWDDTTLDCSPRRKN
;
A
#
# COMPACT_ATOMS: atom_id res chain seq x y z
N MET A 1 -37.27 65.20 35.05
CA MET A 1 -38.47 64.53 35.60
C MET A 1 -38.49 63.04 35.25
N VAL A 2 -38.30 62.66 33.98
CA VAL A 2 -38.31 61.24 33.53
C VAL A 2 -37.30 60.34 34.24
N PHE A 3 -36.01 60.72 34.29
CA PHE A 3 -34.97 59.92 34.98
C PHE A 3 -35.32 59.61 36.44
N ARG A 4 -35.76 60.62 37.21
CA ARG A 4 -36.19 60.46 38.61
C ARG A 4 -37.39 59.53 38.77
N CYS A 5 -38.30 59.53 37.80
CA CYS A 5 -39.44 58.62 37.80
C CYS A 5 -38.95 57.18 37.61
N VAL A 6 -38.16 56.94 36.56
CA VAL A 6 -37.66 55.60 36.20
C VAL A 6 -36.79 55.00 37.31
N THR A 7 -35.91 55.79 37.93
CA THR A 7 -35.05 55.33 39.04
C THR A 7 -35.72 55.45 40.43
N SER A 8 -37.06 55.61 40.50
CA SER A 8 -37.77 55.70 41.77
C SER A 8 -37.69 54.38 42.54
N LEU A 9 -37.34 54.45 43.83
CA LEU A 9 -37.14 53.27 44.67
C LEU A 9 -38.46 52.52 44.95
N HIS A 10 -39.58 53.24 45.13
CA HIS A 10 -40.88 52.68 45.54
C HIS A 10 -42.04 52.96 44.55
N GLY A 11 -41.75 53.52 43.38
CA GLY A 11 -42.78 53.90 42.41
C GLY A 11 -43.59 55.13 42.84
N LYS A 12 -44.77 55.33 42.22
CA LYS A 12 -45.67 56.48 42.45
C LYS A 12 -46.46 56.40 43.76
N ASP A 13 -46.72 55.18 44.26
CA ASP A 13 -47.64 54.94 45.39
C ASP A 13 -46.93 54.57 46.71
N GLY A 14 -45.59 54.60 46.74
CA GLY A 14 -44.75 54.64 47.96
C GLY A 14 -44.76 53.43 48.91
N LEU A 15 -45.81 52.60 48.90
CA LEU A 15 -46.09 51.58 49.92
C LEU A 15 -46.66 50.27 49.37
N THR A 16 -47.08 50.21 48.09
CA THR A 16 -47.78 49.04 47.52
C THR A 16 -46.88 48.08 46.72
N SER A 17 -45.69 48.51 46.31
CA SER A 17 -44.71 47.63 45.65
C SER A 17 -43.71 47.12 46.67
N GLN A 18 -43.69 45.81 46.93
CA GLN A 18 -42.66 45.16 47.75
C GLN A 18 -41.27 45.19 47.08
N GLU A 19 -41.21 45.45 45.76
CA GLU A 19 -39.98 45.40 44.97
C GLU A 19 -39.35 46.79 44.80
N ARG A 20 -38.04 46.90 45.07
CA ARG A 20 -37.28 48.13 44.79
C ARG A 20 -37.14 48.35 43.28
N TYR A 21 -37.24 49.61 42.86
CA TYR A 21 -37.13 50.03 41.45
C TYR A 21 -38.16 49.39 40.51
N PRO A 22 -39.48 49.52 40.80
CA PRO A 22 -40.52 48.80 40.07
C PRO A 22 -40.56 49.14 38.58
N TYR A 23 -40.29 50.40 38.19
CA TYR A 23 -40.30 50.80 36.79
C TYR A 23 -39.14 50.23 35.98
N LEU A 24 -37.93 50.18 36.54
CA LEU A 24 -36.80 49.54 35.87
C LEU A 24 -37.03 48.04 35.70
N ARG A 25 -37.57 47.38 36.73
CA ARG A 25 -37.97 45.96 36.62
C ARG A 25 -39.00 45.74 35.53
N GLN A 26 -40.00 46.62 35.43
CA GLN A 26 -41.02 46.56 34.39
C GLN A 26 -40.40 46.68 32.99
N LEU A 27 -39.46 47.61 32.80
CA LEU A 27 -38.77 47.82 31.52
C LEU A 27 -37.90 46.61 31.14
N LEU A 28 -37.15 46.05 32.09
CA LEU A 28 -36.35 44.85 31.87
C LEU A 28 -37.22 43.61 31.56
N LYS A 29 -38.39 43.49 32.19
CA LYS A 29 -39.36 42.42 31.90
C LYS A 29 -40.02 42.59 30.52
N PHE A 30 -40.22 43.83 30.07
CA PHE A 30 -40.83 44.13 28.79
C PHE A 30 -39.90 43.82 27.63
N ASP A 31 -38.72 44.45 27.58
CA ASP A 31 -37.70 44.21 26.56
C ASP A 31 -36.33 44.69 27.05
N ALA A 32 -35.59 43.79 27.71
CA ALA A 32 -34.26 44.09 28.20
C ALA A 32 -33.29 44.50 27.08
N GLN A 33 -33.35 43.83 25.92
CA GLN A 33 -32.43 44.08 24.80
C GLN A 33 -32.60 45.51 24.27
N GLN A 34 -33.82 45.89 23.91
CA GLN A 34 -34.09 47.24 23.40
C GLN A 34 -33.82 48.30 24.47
N PHE A 35 -34.14 48.01 25.72
CA PHE A 35 -33.86 48.93 26.81
C PHE A 35 -32.37 49.21 26.98
N PHE A 36 -31.52 48.17 27.00
CA PHE A 36 -30.07 48.34 27.08
C PHE A 36 -29.48 48.99 25.81
N HIS A 37 -30.03 48.71 24.63
CA HIS A 37 -29.63 49.38 23.40
C HIS A 37 -29.88 50.89 23.46
N VAL A 38 -31.04 51.32 23.97
CA VAL A 38 -31.36 52.74 24.17
C VAL A 38 -30.36 53.39 25.15
N ILE A 39 -29.97 52.70 26.22
CA ILE A 39 -28.95 53.20 27.16
C ILE A 39 -27.61 53.40 26.46
N CYS A 40 -27.16 52.43 25.66
CA CYS A 40 -25.91 52.51 24.90
C CYS A 40 -25.93 53.68 23.89
N THR A 41 -27.00 53.77 23.11
CA THR A 41 -27.15 54.79 22.05
C THR A 41 -27.26 56.20 22.63
N CYS A 42 -27.86 56.35 23.80
CA CYS A 42 -28.04 57.65 24.45
C CYS A 42 -26.92 58.00 25.44
N ALA A 43 -25.83 57.22 25.54
CA ALA A 43 -24.88 57.35 26.65
C ALA A 43 -24.22 58.73 26.75
N ASP A 44 -24.09 59.44 25.63
CA ASP A 44 -23.55 60.80 25.52
C ASP A 44 -24.60 61.91 25.78
N ALA A 45 -25.89 61.56 25.89
CA ALA A 45 -26.95 62.51 26.10
C ALA A 45 -26.76 63.29 27.42
N LYS A 46 -27.09 64.59 27.39
CA LYS A 46 -26.95 65.49 28.55
C LYS A 46 -27.58 64.94 29.84
N ILE A 47 -28.67 64.20 29.73
CA ILE A 47 -29.35 63.60 30.88
C ILE A 47 -28.48 62.59 31.64
N PHE A 48 -27.57 61.91 30.94
CA PHE A 48 -26.72 60.83 31.45
C PHE A 48 -25.33 61.32 31.87
N THR A 49 -24.80 62.32 31.17
CA THR A 49 -23.51 62.95 31.50
C THR A 49 -23.59 63.88 32.73
N THR A 50 -24.79 64.39 33.06
CA THR A 50 -24.98 65.22 34.26
C THR A 50 -24.95 64.36 35.53
N GLU A 51 -24.23 64.81 36.57
CA GLU A 51 -24.22 64.19 37.92
C GLU A 51 -23.85 62.69 37.96
N CYS A 52 -23.09 62.16 36.99
CA CYS A 52 -22.79 60.72 36.91
C CYS A 52 -24.05 59.84 36.90
N ARG A 53 -25.15 60.31 36.30
CA ARG A 53 -26.44 59.61 36.31
C ARG A 53 -26.39 58.27 35.57
N LEU A 54 -25.61 58.17 34.50
CA LEU A 54 -25.40 56.90 33.79
C LEU A 54 -24.75 55.85 34.68
N GLN A 55 -23.71 56.22 35.41
CA GLN A 55 -23.03 55.35 36.38
C GLN A 55 -24.01 54.81 37.42
N ARG A 56 -24.78 55.70 38.06
CA ARG A 56 -25.77 55.30 39.07
C ARG A 56 -26.85 54.40 38.49
N LEU A 57 -27.29 54.67 37.26
CA LEU A 57 -28.27 53.84 36.59
C LEU A 57 -27.71 52.42 36.34
N LEU A 58 -26.48 52.31 35.85
CA LEU A 58 -25.84 51.01 35.65
C LEU A 58 -25.67 50.25 36.96
N ASP A 59 -25.19 50.89 38.03
CA ASP A 59 -25.04 50.25 39.33
C ASP A 59 -26.38 49.67 39.83
N ILE A 60 -27.48 50.44 39.69
CA ILE A 60 -28.84 49.98 40.02
C ILE A 60 -29.25 48.80 39.13
N LEU A 61 -28.97 48.87 37.83
CA LEU A 61 -29.31 47.79 36.88
C LEU A 61 -28.53 46.51 37.18
N CYS A 62 -27.25 46.59 37.55
CA CYS A 62 -26.47 45.45 38.03
C CYS A 62 -27.15 44.78 39.23
N THR A 63 -27.53 45.56 40.25
CA THR A 63 -28.23 45.03 41.43
C THR A 63 -29.54 44.34 41.06
N ILE A 64 -30.38 44.98 40.24
CA ILE A 64 -31.66 44.40 39.82
C ILE A 64 -31.44 43.11 39.02
N CYS A 65 -30.50 43.09 38.08
CA CYS A 65 -30.27 41.93 37.22
C CYS A 65 -29.76 40.72 38.02
N VAL A 66 -28.84 40.93 38.97
CA VAL A 66 -28.37 39.89 39.90
C VAL A 66 -29.53 39.31 40.71
N GLU A 67 -30.37 40.18 41.30
CA GLU A 67 -31.55 39.75 42.07
C GLU A 67 -32.57 38.97 41.22
N THR A 68 -32.74 39.34 39.95
CA THR A 68 -33.67 38.62 39.04
C THR A 68 -33.10 37.31 38.52
N SER A 69 -31.77 37.14 38.51
CA SER A 69 -31.07 35.93 38.06
C SER A 69 -31.56 35.37 36.71
N ASN A 70 -31.93 36.26 35.77
CA ASN A 70 -32.40 35.88 34.43
C ASN A 70 -31.24 35.95 33.43
N GLU A 71 -30.92 34.82 32.79
CA GLU A 71 -29.83 34.70 31.80
C GLU A 71 -29.91 35.74 30.68
N ARG A 72 -31.09 35.95 30.09
CA ARG A 72 -31.25 36.91 28.98
C ARG A 72 -30.99 38.33 29.43
N THR A 73 -31.52 38.72 30.58
CA THR A 73 -31.33 40.08 31.10
C THR A 73 -29.87 40.32 31.50
N LEU A 74 -29.24 39.34 32.16
CA LEU A 74 -27.83 39.39 32.55
C LEU A 74 -26.90 39.46 31.34
N SER A 75 -27.12 38.63 30.31
CA SER A 75 -26.30 38.64 29.09
C SER A 75 -26.42 39.95 28.32
N GLN A 76 -27.62 40.54 28.23
CA GLN A 76 -27.83 41.85 27.62
C GLN A 76 -27.19 42.99 28.43
N LEU A 77 -27.25 42.92 29.77
CA LEU A 77 -26.53 43.85 30.64
C LEU A 77 -25.01 43.75 30.41
N VAL A 78 -24.47 42.54 30.33
CA VAL A 78 -23.04 42.31 30.06
C VAL A 78 -22.63 42.93 28.71
N GLN A 79 -23.41 42.72 27.64
CA GLN A 79 -23.16 43.35 26.34
C GLN A 79 -23.18 44.88 26.42
N CYS A 80 -24.15 45.45 27.14
CA CYS A 80 -24.24 46.88 27.39
C CYS A 80 -22.99 47.42 28.11
N VAL A 81 -22.54 46.73 29.16
CA VAL A 81 -21.32 47.11 29.90
C VAL A 81 -20.09 47.03 29.00
N SER A 82 -19.93 45.98 28.19
CA SER A 82 -18.83 45.86 27.22
C SER A 82 -18.79 47.05 26.26
N HIS A 83 -19.94 47.42 25.68
CA HIS A 83 -20.05 48.56 24.78
C HIS A 83 -19.69 49.88 25.47
N LEU A 84 -20.23 50.11 26.67
CA LEU A 84 -19.95 51.34 27.44
C LEU A 84 -18.49 51.42 27.91
N ALA A 85 -17.86 50.29 28.21
CA ALA A 85 -16.44 50.24 28.55
C ALA A 85 -15.57 50.71 27.37
N ILE A 86 -15.86 50.24 26.15
CA ILE A 86 -15.10 50.61 24.95
C ILE A 86 -15.35 52.05 24.53
N HIS A 87 -16.62 52.45 24.39
CA HIS A 87 -16.99 53.71 23.73
C HIS A 87 -17.10 54.90 24.68
N VAL A 88 -17.43 54.65 25.95
CA VAL A 88 -17.70 55.70 26.95
C VAL A 88 -16.69 55.66 28.11
N ARG A 89 -15.90 54.58 28.22
CA ARG A 89 -14.97 54.32 29.34
C ARG A 89 -15.67 54.34 30.69
N LEU A 90 -16.91 53.85 30.73
CA LEU A 90 -17.74 53.84 31.93
C LEU A 90 -17.97 52.40 32.37
N LEU A 91 -17.75 52.14 33.66
CA LEU A 91 -17.72 50.81 34.26
C LEU A 91 -18.57 50.81 35.52
N PRO A 92 -19.44 49.80 35.74
CA PRO A 92 -20.07 49.59 37.04
C PRO A 92 -19.03 49.46 38.15
N GLN A 93 -19.47 49.60 39.41
CA GLN A 93 -18.58 49.29 40.53
C GLN A 93 -18.07 47.84 40.43
N GLY A 94 -16.76 47.65 40.61
CA GLY A 94 -16.08 46.36 40.53
C GLY A 94 -16.84 45.18 41.16
N PRO A 95 -17.26 45.25 42.45
CA PRO A 95 -17.98 44.14 43.08
C PRO A 95 -19.34 43.84 42.43
N LEU A 96 -20.07 44.85 41.95
CA LEU A 96 -21.35 44.66 41.27
C LEU A 96 -21.17 43.95 39.94
N LEU A 97 -20.11 44.28 39.21
CA LEU A 97 -19.79 43.64 37.94
C LEU A 97 -19.36 42.18 38.15
N GLU A 98 -18.54 41.91 39.17
CA GLU A 98 -18.17 40.55 39.56
C GLU A 98 -19.39 39.72 39.93
N ASP A 99 -20.33 40.28 40.70
CA ASP A 99 -21.59 39.62 41.03
C ASP A 99 -22.41 39.28 39.78
N VAL A 100 -22.53 40.21 38.82
CA VAL A 100 -23.22 39.97 37.54
C VAL A 100 -22.58 38.81 36.78
N ILE A 101 -21.25 38.79 36.64
CA ILE A 101 -20.52 37.73 35.94
C ILE A 101 -20.72 36.39 36.67
N ASN A 102 -20.54 36.37 38.00
CA ASN A 102 -20.68 35.17 38.80
C ASN A 102 -22.10 34.60 38.74
N THR A 103 -23.14 35.44 38.86
CA THR A 103 -24.54 35.00 38.74
C THR A 103 -24.84 34.46 37.35
N LEU A 104 -24.37 35.12 36.29
CA LEU A 104 -24.54 34.62 34.92
C LEU A 104 -23.86 33.26 34.75
N LEU A 105 -22.63 33.10 35.24
CA LEU A 105 -21.92 31.83 35.20
C LEU A 105 -22.56 30.76 36.09
N LEU A 106 -23.25 31.09 37.18
CA LEU A 106 -23.93 30.08 38.00
C LEU A 106 -25.20 29.52 37.33
N THR A 107 -25.64 30.09 36.22
CA THR A 107 -26.78 29.59 35.43
C THR A 107 -26.46 28.20 34.86
N PRO A 108 -27.31 27.17 35.09
CA PRO A 108 -26.99 25.78 34.75
C PRO A 108 -26.85 25.51 33.24
N ASN A 109 -27.64 26.18 32.41
CA ASN A 109 -27.67 26.02 30.94
C ASN A 109 -27.37 27.35 30.24
N LEU A 110 -26.18 27.89 30.47
CA LEU A 110 -25.76 29.12 29.81
C LEU A 110 -25.71 28.90 28.29
N SER A 111 -26.44 29.72 27.52
CA SER A 111 -26.40 29.65 26.06
C SER A 111 -25.06 30.14 25.50
N GLU A 112 -24.71 29.67 24.30
CA GLU A 112 -23.49 30.05 23.59
C GLU A 112 -23.38 31.58 23.38
N ASN A 113 -24.50 32.26 23.14
CA ASN A 113 -24.55 33.72 22.98
C ASN A 113 -24.25 34.44 24.30
N SER A 114 -24.80 33.95 25.41
CA SER A 114 -24.53 34.47 26.76
C SER A 114 -23.09 34.20 27.18
N GLU A 115 -22.51 33.08 26.74
CA GLU A 115 -21.10 32.80 26.96
C GLU A 115 -20.19 33.77 26.18
N MET A 116 -20.51 33.99 24.90
CA MET A 116 -19.79 34.94 24.06
C MET A 116 -19.85 36.38 24.56
N SER A 117 -20.97 36.81 25.17
CA SER A 117 -21.05 38.16 25.75
C SER A 117 -20.08 38.36 26.91
N VAL A 118 -19.88 37.32 27.74
CA VAL A 118 -18.87 37.36 28.82
C VAL A 118 -17.45 37.38 28.24
N VAL A 119 -17.19 36.62 27.18
CA VAL A 119 -15.89 36.67 26.48
C VAL A 119 -15.64 38.07 25.90
N GLU A 120 -16.64 38.70 25.29
CA GLU A 120 -16.55 40.07 24.77
C GLU A 120 -16.31 41.09 25.89
N LEU A 121 -16.92 40.89 27.06
CA LEU A 121 -16.65 41.68 28.26
C LEU A 121 -15.18 41.60 28.69
N PHE A 122 -14.62 40.39 28.76
CA PHE A 122 -13.21 40.22 29.11
C PHE A 122 -12.25 40.80 28.07
N ARG A 123 -12.60 40.75 26.78
CA ARG A 123 -11.83 41.43 25.72
C ARG A 123 -11.86 42.94 25.86
N SER A 124 -13.02 43.47 26.26
CA SER A 124 -13.21 44.91 26.46
C SER A 124 -12.45 45.43 27.69
N MET A 125 -12.15 44.54 28.65
CA MET A 125 -11.63 44.90 29.97
C MET A 125 -10.56 43.90 30.44
N PRO A 126 -9.30 44.06 29.99
CA PRO A 126 -8.22 43.10 30.28
C PRO A 126 -7.79 43.07 31.75
N ASP A 127 -8.11 44.11 32.53
CA ASP A 127 -7.72 44.22 33.95
C ASP A 127 -8.66 43.43 34.90
N LEU A 128 -9.75 42.84 34.40
CA LEU A 128 -10.66 42.04 35.23
C LEU A 128 -9.99 40.76 35.73
N SER A 129 -10.30 40.39 36.98
CA SER A 129 -9.86 39.11 37.54
C SER A 129 -10.53 37.93 36.83
N LEU A 130 -9.72 37.09 36.18
CA LEU A 130 -10.19 35.90 35.46
C LEU A 130 -10.24 34.64 36.34
N GLN A 131 -9.64 34.67 37.54
CA GLN A 131 -9.51 33.50 38.42
C GLN A 131 -10.84 32.90 38.85
N ARG A 132 -11.78 33.74 39.33
CA ARG A 132 -13.09 33.29 39.78
C ARG A 132 -13.98 32.82 38.63
N PRO A 133 -14.09 33.57 37.51
CA PRO A 133 -14.75 33.08 36.30
C PRO A 133 -14.24 31.73 35.80
N LEU A 134 -12.91 31.53 35.78
CA LEU A 134 -12.31 30.26 35.37
C LEU A 134 -12.76 29.09 36.25
N GLN A 135 -12.73 29.26 37.59
CA GLN A 135 -13.20 28.24 38.54
C GLN A 135 -14.67 27.88 38.33
N LEU A 136 -15.52 28.87 37.99
CA LEU A 136 -16.94 28.64 37.73
C LEU A 136 -17.20 28.02 36.35
N ALA A 137 -16.34 28.31 35.37
CA ALA A 137 -16.41 27.76 34.04
C ALA A 137 -15.96 26.29 34.01
N GLN A 138 -14.84 25.95 34.65
CA GLN A 138 -14.31 24.57 34.75
C GLN A 138 -15.28 23.60 35.44
N ARG A 139 -16.16 24.09 36.32
CA ARG A 139 -17.17 23.25 37.01
C ARG A 139 -18.33 22.82 36.11
N ASN A 140 -18.48 23.41 34.91
CA ASN A 140 -19.59 23.10 34.02
C ASN A 140 -19.06 22.78 32.61
N PRO A 141 -19.29 21.56 32.09
CA PRO A 141 -18.77 21.15 30.79
C PRO A 141 -19.29 22.01 29.63
N ILE A 142 -20.40 22.74 29.78
CA ILE A 142 -20.99 23.50 28.67
C ILE A 142 -20.23 24.81 28.37
N LYS A 143 -19.43 25.33 29.31
CA LYS A 143 -18.81 26.67 29.21
C LYS A 143 -17.40 26.62 28.62
N THR A 144 -17.29 26.07 27.42
CA THR A 144 -16.00 25.83 26.78
C THR A 144 -15.35 27.10 26.25
N LYS A 145 -16.12 28.10 25.80
CA LYS A 145 -15.58 29.32 25.17
C LYS A 145 -14.95 30.28 26.17
N ILE A 146 -15.53 30.42 27.36
CA ILE A 146 -14.94 31.23 28.45
C ILE A 146 -13.65 30.57 28.93
N CYS A 147 -13.66 29.26 29.18
CA CYS A 147 -12.45 28.51 29.50
C CYS A 147 -11.38 28.69 28.41
N THR A 148 -11.76 28.55 27.14
CA THR A 148 -10.87 28.71 25.98
C THR A 148 -10.25 30.10 25.94
N TYR A 149 -11.06 31.16 26.07
CA TYR A 149 -10.55 32.53 26.07
C TYR A 149 -9.58 32.79 27.22
N ILE A 150 -9.94 32.41 28.45
CA ILE A 150 -9.12 32.66 29.64
C ILE A 150 -7.80 31.89 29.54
N LEU A 151 -7.85 30.59 29.24
CA LEU A 151 -6.64 29.75 29.22
C LEU A 151 -5.71 30.09 28.05
N ILE A 152 -6.22 30.53 26.90
CA ILE A 152 -5.38 31.07 25.81
C ILE A 152 -4.72 32.39 26.23
N THR A 153 -5.47 33.28 26.88
CA THR A 153 -4.96 34.59 27.33
C THR A 153 -3.88 34.42 28.40
N GLU A 154 -4.07 33.48 29.32
CA GLU A 154 -3.09 33.11 30.36
C GLU A 154 -1.97 32.18 29.84
N ARG A 155 -2.00 31.77 28.57
CA ARG A 155 -1.05 30.82 27.93
C ARG A 155 -0.95 29.46 28.64
N ARG A 156 -2.04 28.99 29.25
CA ARG A 156 -2.14 27.70 29.97
C ARG A 156 -2.69 26.60 29.05
N PHE A 157 -1.91 26.25 28.02
CA PHE A 157 -2.36 25.35 26.94
C PHE A 157 -2.66 23.91 27.39
N ILE A 158 -1.88 23.35 28.31
CA ILE A 158 -2.10 21.98 28.80
C ILE A 158 -3.45 21.86 29.50
N GLU A 159 -3.80 22.85 30.33
CA GLU A 159 -5.09 22.86 31.03
C GLU A 159 -6.26 23.04 30.07
N LEU A 160 -6.06 23.80 29.00
CA LEU A 160 -7.05 23.95 27.94
C LEU A 160 -7.33 22.62 27.25
N ILE A 161 -6.28 21.87 26.89
CA ILE A 161 -6.42 20.55 26.28
C ILE A 161 -7.12 19.59 27.26
N LYS A 162 -6.74 19.58 28.55
CA LYS A 162 -7.40 18.77 29.60
C LYS A 162 -8.90 19.07 29.70
N CYS A 163 -9.27 20.36 29.67
CA CYS A 163 -10.67 20.78 29.75
C CYS A 163 -11.51 20.21 28.59
N PHE A 164 -10.94 20.11 27.39
CA PHE A 164 -11.63 19.51 26.26
C PHE A 164 -11.69 17.97 26.35
N PHE A 165 -10.67 17.31 26.91
CA PHE A 165 -10.69 15.85 27.13
C PHE A 165 -11.77 15.42 28.14
N GLU A 166 -11.95 16.17 29.22
CA GLU A 166 -12.94 15.87 30.26
C GLU A 166 -14.38 16.02 29.78
N ASN A 167 -14.59 16.75 28.68
CA ASN A 167 -15.91 17.05 28.13
C ASN A 167 -16.19 16.25 26.85
N ALA A 168 -17.11 15.28 26.93
CA ALA A 168 -17.49 14.44 25.79
C ALA A 168 -17.98 15.20 24.54
N ILE A 169 -18.59 16.38 24.69
CA ILE A 169 -19.06 17.19 23.56
C ILE A 169 -17.87 17.92 22.91
N ALA A 170 -17.03 18.56 23.72
CA ALA A 170 -15.87 19.30 23.26
C ALA A 170 -14.73 18.39 22.77
N ALA A 171 -14.70 17.13 23.21
CA ALA A 171 -13.70 16.15 22.80
C ALA A 171 -13.58 16.01 21.27
N ARG A 172 -14.68 16.25 20.53
CA ARG A 172 -14.69 16.24 19.06
C ARG A 172 -13.91 17.40 18.43
N GLU A 173 -13.81 18.53 19.13
CA GLU A 173 -13.13 19.73 18.63
C GLU A 173 -11.66 19.81 19.10
N VAL A 174 -11.21 18.85 19.92
CA VAL A 174 -9.84 18.79 20.47
C VAL A 174 -8.78 18.86 19.37
N PHE A 175 -8.96 18.17 18.25
CA PHE A 175 -7.98 18.15 17.17
C PHE A 175 -7.85 19.50 16.47
N SER A 176 -8.98 20.21 16.27
CA SER A 176 -8.98 21.58 15.75
C SER A 176 -8.27 22.53 16.71
N LEU A 177 -8.56 22.40 18.00
CA LEU A 177 -7.90 23.18 19.05
C LEU A 177 -6.39 22.92 19.10
N ILE A 178 -5.94 21.66 19.09
CA ILE A 178 -4.52 21.30 19.09
C ILE A 178 -3.85 21.90 17.86
N SER A 179 -4.47 21.78 16.68
CA SER A 179 -3.94 22.35 15.44
C SER A 179 -3.78 23.87 15.55
N GLN A 180 -4.78 24.56 16.12
CA GLN A 180 -4.70 26.00 16.38
C GLN A 180 -3.56 26.34 17.35
N ILE A 181 -3.40 25.60 18.46
CA ILE A 181 -2.33 25.81 19.44
C ILE A 181 -0.95 25.63 18.79
N LEU A 182 -0.76 24.59 17.97
CA LEU A 182 0.49 24.32 17.27
C LEU A 182 0.81 25.38 16.19
N GLN A 183 -0.20 26.08 15.67
CA GLN A 183 -0.04 27.22 14.75
C GLN A 183 0.25 28.55 15.47
N LEU A 184 0.10 28.62 16.80
CA LEU A 184 0.46 29.81 17.56
C LEU A 184 1.98 29.95 17.67
N ASN A 185 2.44 31.20 17.90
CA ASN A 185 3.83 31.47 18.28
C ASN A 185 4.07 31.02 19.73
N LEU A 186 4.34 29.73 19.90
CA LEU A 186 4.71 29.12 21.17
C LEU A 186 6.18 29.45 21.50
N SER A 187 6.45 29.74 22.78
CA SER A 187 7.82 29.81 23.29
C SER A 187 8.44 28.40 23.29
N PRO A 188 9.79 28.27 23.32
CA PRO A 188 10.44 26.95 23.29
C PRO A 188 10.06 26.07 24.49
N ILE A 189 9.76 26.68 25.64
CA ILE A 189 9.32 25.96 26.85
C ILE A 189 7.91 25.44 26.66
N GLU A 190 6.98 26.30 26.24
CA GLU A 190 5.58 25.91 25.99
C GLU A 190 5.47 24.86 24.90
N PHE A 191 6.24 25.00 23.82
CA PHE A 191 6.27 24.00 22.74
C PHE A 191 6.73 22.65 23.28
N LYS A 192 7.76 22.62 24.12
CA LYS A 192 8.25 21.39 24.75
C LYS A 192 7.18 20.77 25.66
N GLU A 193 6.60 21.56 26.57
CA GLU A 193 5.58 21.10 27.52
C GLU A 193 4.32 20.56 26.83
N VAL A 194 3.82 21.28 25.82
CA VAL A 194 2.66 20.85 25.01
C VAL A 194 2.98 19.57 24.26
N ASN A 195 4.16 19.47 23.65
CA ASN A 195 4.55 18.27 22.90
C ASN A 195 4.73 17.04 23.79
N GLU A 196 5.34 17.19 24.96
CA GLU A 196 5.48 16.10 25.94
C GLU A 196 4.10 15.63 26.41
N TYR A 197 3.22 16.57 26.76
CA TYR A 197 1.86 16.26 27.16
C TYR A 197 1.05 15.57 26.06
N LEU A 198 1.14 16.05 24.80
CA LEU A 198 0.46 15.42 23.68
C LEU A 198 0.99 14.00 23.42
N LYS A 199 2.31 13.80 23.45
CA LYS A 199 2.92 12.47 23.28
C LYS A 199 2.45 11.46 24.32
N GLU A 200 2.33 11.87 25.58
CA GLU A 200 1.80 11.02 26.66
C GLU A 200 0.32 10.64 26.45
N ASN A 201 -0.45 11.49 25.75
CA ASN A 201 -1.88 11.32 25.56
C ASN A 201 -2.28 10.85 24.14
N ILE A 202 -1.33 10.47 23.28
CA ILE A 202 -1.64 9.96 21.92
C ILE A 202 -2.59 8.76 21.96
N MET A 203 -2.43 7.86 22.92
CA MET A 203 -3.32 6.69 23.04
C MET A 203 -4.75 7.09 23.43
N ALA A 204 -4.92 8.10 24.29
CA ALA A 204 -6.23 8.64 24.62
C ALA A 204 -6.89 9.34 23.41
N LEU A 205 -6.09 10.08 22.62
CA LEU A 205 -6.56 10.68 21.35
C LEU A 205 -6.97 9.62 20.33
N THR A 206 -6.22 8.52 20.25
CA THR A 206 -6.52 7.41 19.34
C THR A 206 -7.88 6.79 19.63
N LEU A 207 -8.29 6.73 20.91
CA LEU A 207 -9.63 6.26 21.30
C LEU A 207 -10.75 7.21 20.87
N LEU A 208 -10.47 8.51 20.72
CA LEU A 208 -11.44 9.50 20.22
C LEU A 208 -11.56 9.43 18.70
N SER A 209 -10.43 9.48 18.00
CA SER A 209 -10.35 9.51 16.54
C SER A 209 -9.00 8.96 16.07
N PRO A 210 -8.93 7.69 15.64
CA PRO A 210 -7.69 7.11 15.13
C PRO A 210 -7.12 7.86 13.92
N LYS A 211 -8.00 8.33 13.02
CA LYS A 211 -7.62 9.03 11.79
C LYS A 211 -7.00 10.40 12.06
N GLU A 212 -7.65 11.24 12.87
CA GLU A 212 -7.14 12.58 13.19
C GLU A 212 -5.87 12.49 14.05
N THR A 213 -5.80 11.51 14.95
CA THR A 213 -4.58 11.25 15.72
C THR A 213 -3.42 10.83 14.81
N SER A 214 -3.69 9.99 13.80
CA SER A 214 -2.66 9.57 12.85
C SER A 214 -2.15 10.74 12.00
N LEU A 215 -3.03 11.64 11.55
CA LEU A 215 -2.64 12.87 10.87
C LEU A 215 -1.75 13.74 11.78
N LEU A 216 -2.15 13.95 13.03
CA LEU A 216 -1.37 14.69 14.01
C LEU A 216 0.01 14.08 14.23
N VAL A 217 0.09 12.75 14.36
CA VAL A 217 1.36 12.03 14.57
C VAL A 217 2.27 12.12 13.34
N ILE A 218 1.73 11.91 12.13
CA ILE A 218 2.52 11.98 10.89
C ILE A 218 3.06 13.39 10.66
N ASP A 219 2.21 14.42 10.83
CA ASP A 219 2.55 15.79 10.44
C ASP A 219 3.38 16.52 11.53
N HIS A 220 3.17 16.20 12.82
CA HIS A 220 3.80 16.93 13.93
C HIS A 220 4.68 16.08 14.85
N PHE A 221 4.44 14.75 14.95
CA PHE A 221 5.13 13.89 15.91
C PHE A 221 5.70 12.59 15.30
N PRO A 222 6.43 12.62 14.16
CA PRO A 222 6.91 11.39 13.52
C PRO A 222 7.82 10.57 14.45
N SER A 223 8.56 11.23 15.35
CA SER A 223 9.40 10.59 16.38
C SER A 223 8.64 9.66 17.33
N TYR A 224 7.32 9.83 17.48
CA TYR A 224 6.50 8.97 18.32
C TYR A 224 6.43 7.54 17.75
N LEU A 225 6.43 7.38 16.43
CA LEU A 225 6.39 6.07 15.78
C LEU A 225 7.63 5.23 16.13
N SER A 226 8.78 5.89 16.30
CA SER A 226 10.01 5.24 16.78
C SER A 226 9.93 4.74 18.22
N SER A 227 8.97 5.23 19.02
CA SER A 227 8.75 4.79 20.39
C SER A 227 7.89 3.53 20.50
N ILE A 228 7.18 3.15 19.43
CA ILE A 228 6.28 1.98 19.37
C ILE A 228 7.07 0.66 19.17
N ARG A 229 8.41 0.71 19.19
CA ARG A 229 9.27 -0.46 18.98
C ARG A 229 8.89 -1.61 19.93
N PRO A 230 8.66 -2.83 19.42
CA PRO A 230 8.49 -4.01 20.26
C PRO A 230 9.83 -4.34 20.94
N ILE A 231 10.00 -3.90 22.18
CA ILE A 231 11.16 -4.26 23.00
C ILE A 231 11.09 -5.76 23.34
N PRO A 232 12.20 -6.52 23.33
CA PRO A 232 12.20 -7.92 23.78
C PRO A 232 11.62 -8.04 25.20
N GLY A 233 10.47 -8.69 25.34
CA GLY A 233 9.73 -8.84 26.60
C GLY A 233 8.37 -8.12 26.65
N PHE A 234 7.98 -7.38 25.61
CA PHE A 234 6.62 -6.82 25.50
C PHE A 234 5.56 -7.91 25.29
N SER A 235 4.41 -7.77 25.97
CA SER A 235 3.23 -8.58 25.67
C SER A 235 2.70 -8.22 24.28
N ILE A 236 2.24 -9.23 23.53
CA ILE A 236 1.59 -9.05 22.22
C ILE A 236 0.42 -8.05 22.33
N ASP A 237 -0.31 -8.08 23.45
CA ASP A 237 -1.45 -7.20 23.74
C ASP A 237 -1.03 -5.73 23.87
N ASP A 238 0.17 -5.44 24.36
CA ASP A 238 0.64 -4.06 24.54
C ASP A 238 0.98 -3.42 23.20
N SER A 239 1.64 -4.16 22.30
CA SER A 239 1.92 -3.70 20.94
C SER A 239 0.63 -3.50 20.13
N LEU A 240 -0.36 -4.37 20.32
CA LEU A 240 -1.65 -4.32 19.64
C LEU A 240 -2.51 -3.10 20.01
N LYS A 241 -2.27 -2.45 21.16
CA LYS A 241 -2.96 -1.19 21.51
C LYS A 241 -2.73 -0.11 20.46
N HIS A 242 -1.58 -0.12 19.79
CA HIS A 242 -1.22 0.83 18.75
C HIS A 242 -1.85 0.52 17.38
N PHE A 243 -2.51 -0.63 17.22
CA PHE A 243 -3.10 -1.05 15.93
C PHE A 243 -4.01 0.02 15.30
N PRO A 244 -4.99 0.63 16.01
CA PRO A 244 -5.88 1.60 15.37
C PRO A 244 -5.12 2.82 14.83
N LEU A 245 -4.08 3.26 15.54
CA LEU A 245 -3.22 4.36 15.11
C LEU A 245 -2.40 3.96 13.88
N LEU A 246 -1.73 2.81 13.92
CA LEU A 246 -0.86 2.37 12.84
C LEU A 246 -1.64 2.07 11.56
N ARG A 247 -2.82 1.43 11.68
CA ARG A 247 -3.72 1.17 10.55
C ARG A 247 -4.04 2.45 9.78
N GLU A 248 -4.51 3.47 10.48
CA GLU A 248 -4.86 4.75 9.85
C GLU A 248 -3.60 5.49 9.36
N SER A 249 -2.47 5.35 10.05
CA SER A 249 -1.20 5.95 9.63
C SER A 249 -0.71 5.39 8.29
N PHE A 250 -0.71 4.07 8.12
CA PHE A 250 -0.41 3.43 6.83
C PHE A 250 -1.45 3.77 5.76
N GLY A 251 -2.74 3.89 6.14
CA GLY A 251 -3.81 4.34 5.24
C GLY A 251 -3.56 5.75 4.69
N ILE A 252 -3.23 6.71 5.56
CA ILE A 252 -2.94 8.10 5.17
C ILE A 252 -1.71 8.17 4.25
N ARG A 253 -0.65 7.41 4.55
CA ARG A 253 0.54 7.34 3.67
C ARG A 253 0.20 6.76 2.30
N LYS A 254 -0.63 5.71 2.23
CA LYS A 254 -1.17 5.15 0.98
C LYS A 254 -1.96 6.21 0.20
N ASP A 255 -2.86 6.94 0.87
CA ASP A 255 -3.65 8.02 0.24
C ASP A 255 -2.77 9.15 -0.30
N ARG A 256 -1.62 9.42 0.35
CA ARG A 256 -0.60 10.39 -0.08
C ARG A 256 0.36 9.84 -1.15
N ASN A 257 0.21 8.59 -1.59
CA ASN A 257 1.14 7.86 -2.47
C ASN A 257 2.59 7.80 -1.93
N GLU A 258 2.74 7.68 -0.62
CA GLU A 258 4.03 7.51 0.05
C GLU A 258 4.29 6.02 0.33
N HIS A 259 5.51 5.55 0.09
CA HIS A 259 5.90 4.14 0.22
C HIS A 259 6.71 3.83 1.48
N PHE A 260 6.68 4.74 2.47
CA PHE A 260 7.32 4.57 3.77
C PHE A 260 6.45 5.21 4.85
N LEU A 261 6.59 4.76 6.10
CA LEU A 261 5.88 5.34 7.23
C LEU A 261 6.79 6.32 8.00
N THR A 262 7.98 5.85 8.40
CA THR A 262 8.99 6.64 9.13
C THR A 262 10.23 6.94 8.29
N GLY A 263 10.50 6.12 7.27
CA GLY A 263 11.73 6.19 6.46
C GLY A 263 12.89 5.34 7.00
N ASP A 264 12.66 4.58 8.07
CA ASP A 264 13.54 3.51 8.57
C ASP A 264 12.92 2.16 8.20
N ASP A 265 13.51 1.46 7.23
CA ASP A 265 12.99 0.20 6.68
C ASP A 265 12.89 -0.94 7.70
N GLU A 266 13.69 -0.92 8.77
CA GLU A 266 13.59 -1.92 9.85
C GLU A 266 12.41 -1.60 10.76
N LEU A 267 12.26 -0.33 11.13
CA LEU A 267 11.15 0.12 11.97
C LEU A 267 9.81 -0.01 11.24
N ASP A 268 9.75 0.37 9.97
CA ASP A 268 8.53 0.31 9.16
C ASP A 268 8.05 -1.14 8.98
N GLU A 269 8.97 -2.10 8.87
CA GLU A 269 8.65 -3.54 8.89
C GLU A 269 8.05 -4.00 10.22
N GLU A 270 8.61 -3.56 11.36
CA GLU A 270 8.10 -3.91 12.69
C GLU A 270 6.70 -3.33 12.92
N LEU A 271 6.50 -2.06 12.59
CA LEU A 271 5.21 -1.38 12.69
C LEU A 271 4.17 -1.98 11.75
N PHE A 272 4.59 -2.36 10.54
CA PHE A 272 3.74 -3.07 9.59
C PHE A 272 3.31 -4.43 10.14
N THR A 273 4.24 -5.19 10.73
CA THR A 273 3.94 -6.48 11.36
C THR A 273 2.91 -6.35 12.48
N ILE A 274 3.01 -5.33 13.34
CA ILE A 274 2.02 -5.05 14.39
C ILE A 274 0.65 -4.74 13.77
N THR A 275 0.64 -3.95 12.70
CA THR A 275 -0.60 -3.60 11.99
C THR A 275 -1.26 -4.83 11.39
N PHE A 276 -0.47 -5.66 10.72
CA PHE A 276 -0.89 -6.93 10.13
C PHE A 276 -1.44 -7.90 11.18
N HIS A 277 -0.75 -8.03 12.32
CA HIS A 277 -1.22 -8.84 13.45
C HIS A 277 -2.54 -8.31 14.03
N GLY A 278 -2.71 -7.00 14.13
CA GLY A 278 -3.94 -6.39 14.63
C GLY A 278 -5.15 -6.66 13.75
N PHE A 279 -4.98 -6.65 12.42
CA PHE A 279 -6.05 -7.05 11.49
C PHE A 279 -6.57 -8.46 11.77
N VAL A 280 -5.66 -9.41 11.97
CA VAL A 280 -6.00 -10.80 12.31
C VAL A 280 -6.61 -10.91 13.70
N HIS A 281 -5.96 -10.33 14.72
CA HIS A 281 -6.37 -10.45 16.12
C HIS A 281 -7.75 -9.86 16.41
N PHE A 282 -8.11 -8.74 15.75
CA PHE A 282 -9.42 -8.10 15.95
C PHE A 282 -10.54 -8.68 15.08
N SER A 283 -10.24 -9.62 14.17
CA SER A 283 -11.27 -10.37 13.43
C SER A 283 -11.93 -11.41 14.35
N LYS A 284 -13.26 -11.45 14.42
CA LYS A 284 -14.00 -12.25 15.43
C LYS A 284 -14.86 -13.38 14.84
N SER A 285 -15.15 -13.36 13.53
CA SER A 285 -16.01 -14.34 12.85
C SER A 285 -15.32 -15.03 11.67
N GLU A 286 -15.74 -16.26 11.34
CA GLU A 286 -15.33 -16.96 10.12
C GLU A 286 -15.77 -16.24 8.83
N ALA A 287 -16.91 -15.54 8.85
CA ALA A 287 -17.32 -14.69 7.73
C ALA A 287 -16.36 -13.50 7.55
N ASP A 288 -15.84 -12.95 8.65
CA ASP A 288 -14.87 -11.86 8.62
C ASP A 288 -13.53 -12.34 8.04
N LYS A 289 -13.19 -13.64 8.12
CA LYS A 289 -11.90 -14.15 7.60
C LYS A 289 -11.79 -14.06 6.08
N LYS A 290 -12.89 -14.25 5.34
CA LYS A 290 -12.88 -14.15 3.87
C LYS A 290 -12.69 -12.69 3.44
N ASP A 291 -13.49 -11.79 4.04
CA ASP A 291 -13.36 -10.35 3.83
C ASP A 291 -11.97 -9.86 4.29
N LEU A 292 -11.41 -10.47 5.35
CA LEU A 292 -10.08 -10.17 5.85
C LEU A 292 -8.97 -10.58 4.87
N ASP A 293 -9.07 -11.76 4.23
CA ASP A 293 -8.09 -12.20 3.23
C ASP A 293 -8.06 -11.23 2.03
N GLU A 294 -9.22 -10.75 1.59
CA GLU A 294 -9.33 -9.72 0.54
C GLU A 294 -8.75 -8.37 0.99
N ILE A 295 -9.12 -7.87 2.17
CA ILE A 295 -8.61 -6.61 2.73
C ILE A 295 -7.09 -6.64 2.91
N LEU A 296 -6.56 -7.72 3.49
CA LEU A 296 -5.13 -7.87 3.71
C LEU A 296 -4.37 -8.04 2.41
N THR A 297 -4.94 -8.73 1.41
CA THR A 297 -4.34 -8.84 0.08
C THR A 297 -4.23 -7.46 -0.57
N GLU A 298 -5.29 -6.64 -0.55
CA GLU A 298 -5.25 -5.28 -1.10
C GLU A 298 -4.26 -4.38 -0.34
N PHE A 299 -4.22 -4.50 0.98
CA PHE A 299 -3.30 -3.74 1.82
C PHE A 299 -1.84 -4.15 1.57
N LEU A 300 -1.57 -5.46 1.46
CA LEU A 300 -0.25 -6.01 1.18
C LEU A 300 0.24 -5.68 -0.23
N GLN A 301 -0.63 -5.62 -1.24
CA GLN A 301 -0.19 -5.26 -2.60
C GLN A 301 0.56 -3.93 -2.65
N TYR A 302 0.13 -2.95 -1.83
CA TYR A 302 0.80 -1.66 -1.73
C TYR A 302 2.04 -1.72 -0.82
N TRP A 303 1.95 -2.43 0.31
CA TRP A 303 3.01 -2.49 1.34
C TRP A 303 3.86 -3.78 1.28
N LEU A 304 3.90 -4.44 0.12
CA LEU A 304 4.51 -5.75 -0.06
C LEU A 304 5.97 -5.82 0.39
N PRO A 305 6.83 -4.80 0.11
CA PRO A 305 8.22 -4.84 0.53
C PRO A 305 8.42 -5.00 2.05
N PHE A 306 7.51 -4.43 2.86
CA PHE A 306 7.58 -4.56 4.32
C PHE A 306 6.98 -5.88 4.80
N GLY A 307 5.86 -6.31 4.20
CA GLY A 307 5.20 -7.57 4.57
C GLY A 307 6.01 -8.82 4.21
N SER A 308 6.81 -8.79 3.15
CA SER A 308 7.51 -9.97 2.63
C SER A 308 8.97 -10.09 3.08
N LYS A 309 9.52 -9.11 3.81
CA LYS A 309 10.93 -9.08 4.21
C LYS A 309 11.30 -10.22 5.17
N THR A 310 10.45 -10.50 6.16
CA THR A 310 10.60 -11.63 7.10
C THR A 310 9.41 -12.58 7.08
N ASP A 311 9.57 -13.77 7.69
CA ASP A 311 8.50 -14.77 7.80
C ASP A 311 7.41 -14.38 8.83
N ARG A 312 7.49 -13.20 9.46
CA ARG A 312 6.56 -12.79 10.53
C ARG A 312 5.12 -12.67 10.02
N CYS A 313 4.88 -11.90 8.97
CA CYS A 313 3.56 -11.76 8.36
C CYS A 313 3.04 -13.10 7.80
N LEU A 314 3.93 -13.92 7.23
CA LEU A 314 3.57 -15.25 6.73
C LEU A 314 3.11 -16.18 7.84
N ASN A 315 3.84 -16.23 8.97
CA ASN A 315 3.46 -17.05 10.13
C ASN A 315 2.12 -16.60 10.72
N ILE A 316 1.87 -15.29 10.79
CA ILE A 316 0.60 -14.74 11.25
C ILE A 316 -0.53 -15.13 10.29
N ALA A 317 -0.34 -14.93 8.98
CA ALA A 317 -1.34 -15.26 7.97
C ALA A 317 -1.67 -16.76 7.95
N SER A 318 -0.63 -17.61 8.08
CA SER A 318 -0.78 -19.06 8.14
C SER A 318 -1.55 -19.51 9.39
N SER A 319 -1.27 -18.89 10.55
CA SER A 319 -2.02 -19.19 11.79
C SER A 319 -3.51 -18.81 11.72
N ALA A 320 -3.86 -17.89 10.82
CA ALA A 320 -5.23 -17.41 10.60
C ALA A 320 -5.92 -18.07 9.39
N GLU A 321 -5.25 -19.02 8.71
CA GLU A 321 -5.74 -19.74 7.52
C GLU A 321 -6.03 -18.81 6.31
N LEU A 322 -5.31 -17.68 6.21
CA LEU A 322 -5.48 -16.70 5.13
C LEU A 322 -4.71 -17.13 3.87
N THR A 323 -5.40 -17.83 2.98
CA THR A 323 -4.80 -18.54 1.85
C THR A 323 -4.21 -17.58 0.82
N GLU A 324 -4.98 -16.61 0.31
CA GLU A 324 -4.50 -15.74 -0.76
C GLU A 324 -3.39 -14.82 -0.27
N THR A 325 -3.52 -14.33 0.97
CA THR A 325 -2.47 -13.57 1.63
C THR A 325 -1.16 -14.38 1.78
N CYS A 326 -1.23 -15.65 2.19
CA CYS A 326 -0.06 -16.52 2.27
C CYS A 326 0.58 -16.75 0.89
N VAL A 327 -0.24 -16.98 -0.14
CA VAL A 327 0.22 -17.17 -1.52
C VAL A 327 0.98 -15.94 -2.01
N LEU A 328 0.42 -14.74 -1.82
CA LEU A 328 1.07 -13.48 -2.20
C LEU A 328 2.43 -13.29 -1.51
N LEU A 329 2.50 -13.57 -0.20
CA LEU A 329 3.74 -13.48 0.57
C LEU A 329 4.78 -14.50 0.11
N LEU A 330 4.38 -15.75 -0.15
CA LEU A 330 5.28 -16.80 -0.65
C LEU A 330 5.78 -16.52 -2.07
N GLU A 331 4.90 -16.04 -2.95
CA GLU A 331 5.22 -15.64 -4.32
C GLU A 331 6.27 -14.52 -4.32
N SER A 332 6.05 -13.47 -3.50
CA SER A 332 7.00 -12.36 -3.40
C SER A 332 8.40 -12.74 -2.88
N ARG A 333 8.51 -13.88 -2.17
CA ARG A 333 9.77 -14.43 -1.64
C ARG A 333 10.40 -15.48 -2.57
N GLY A 334 9.73 -15.83 -3.67
CA GLY A 334 10.20 -16.84 -4.62
C GLY A 334 9.92 -18.29 -4.20
N PHE A 335 9.08 -18.53 -3.19
CA PHE A 335 8.69 -19.88 -2.76
C PHE A 335 7.48 -20.40 -3.55
N HIS A 336 7.59 -20.42 -4.88
CA HIS A 336 6.47 -20.72 -5.79
C HIS A 336 5.87 -22.12 -5.58
N GLU A 337 6.70 -23.13 -5.29
CA GLU A 337 6.24 -24.51 -5.04
C GLU A 337 5.38 -24.62 -3.78
N ARG A 338 5.78 -23.95 -2.68
CA ARG A 338 5.00 -23.93 -1.44
C ARG A 338 3.68 -23.18 -1.62
N ALA A 339 3.70 -22.08 -2.37
CA ALA A 339 2.49 -21.32 -2.69
C ALA A 339 1.49 -22.18 -3.49
N PHE A 340 1.98 -22.91 -4.50
CA PHE A 340 1.16 -23.82 -5.29
C PHE A 340 0.59 -24.98 -4.44
N HIS A 341 1.39 -25.59 -3.56
CA HIS A 341 0.91 -26.63 -2.66
C HIS A 341 -0.22 -26.15 -1.76
N LEU A 342 -0.12 -24.92 -1.23
CA LEU A 342 -1.15 -24.34 -0.38
C LEU A 342 -2.46 -24.08 -1.16
N LEU A 343 -2.37 -23.60 -2.40
CA LEU A 343 -3.54 -23.47 -3.29
C LEU A 343 -4.20 -24.83 -3.57
N LYS A 344 -3.37 -25.87 -3.80
CA LYS A 344 -3.85 -27.23 -4.04
C LYS A 344 -4.52 -27.84 -2.79
N GLU A 345 -3.95 -27.61 -1.60
CA GLU A 345 -4.52 -28.08 -0.33
C GLU A 345 -5.90 -27.48 -0.10
N LYS A 346 -6.06 -26.16 -0.32
CA LYS A 346 -7.38 -25.50 -0.28
C LYS A 346 -8.40 -26.13 -1.24
N LEU A 347 -7.97 -26.46 -2.45
CA LEU A 347 -8.82 -27.10 -3.45
C LEU A 347 -9.26 -28.53 -3.00
N ILE A 348 -8.37 -29.28 -2.34
CA ILE A 348 -8.69 -30.58 -1.77
C ILE A 348 -9.67 -30.44 -0.60
N ASP A 349 -9.47 -29.46 0.27
CA ASP A 349 -10.35 -29.20 1.41
C ASP A 349 -11.77 -28.80 0.98
N GLU A 350 -11.88 -27.92 -0.03
CA GLU A 350 -13.17 -27.52 -0.63
C GLU A 350 -13.91 -28.71 -1.24
N THR A 351 -13.18 -29.70 -1.75
CA THR A 351 -13.75 -30.95 -2.26
C THR A 351 -14.28 -31.85 -1.15
N SER A 352 -13.60 -31.90 0.00
CA SER A 352 -13.89 -32.84 1.08
C SER A 352 -15.14 -32.48 1.90
N LYS A 353 -15.53 -31.19 1.92
CA LYS A 353 -16.56 -30.65 2.84
C LYS A 353 -18.02 -30.92 2.43
N GLY A 354 -18.29 -31.55 1.28
CA GLY A 354 -19.61 -32.08 0.91
C GLY A 354 -20.73 -31.06 0.61
N GLU A 355 -20.56 -29.79 0.98
CA GLU A 355 -21.38 -28.66 0.48
C GLU A 355 -20.78 -28.15 -0.84
N PHE A 356 -21.29 -28.66 -1.96
CA PHE A 356 -20.80 -28.31 -3.29
C PHE A 356 -21.26 -26.91 -3.71
N ASP A 357 -20.42 -25.90 -3.49
CA ASP A 357 -20.51 -24.61 -4.17
C ASP A 357 -19.67 -24.68 -5.46
N GLU A 358 -20.34 -24.94 -6.59
CA GLU A 358 -19.70 -25.14 -7.89
C GLU A 358 -18.88 -23.91 -8.33
N GLU A 359 -19.35 -22.69 -8.04
CA GLU A 359 -18.64 -21.46 -8.42
C GLU A 359 -17.33 -21.30 -7.66
N LYS A 360 -17.32 -21.63 -6.36
CA LYS A 360 -16.09 -21.56 -5.53
C LYS A 360 -15.05 -22.58 -6.00
N LEU A 361 -15.45 -23.83 -6.20
CA LEU A 361 -14.54 -24.88 -6.67
C LEU A 361 -13.94 -24.51 -8.04
N LEU A 362 -14.76 -24.01 -8.96
CA LEU A 362 -14.29 -23.56 -10.28
C LEU A 362 -13.32 -22.37 -10.15
N SER A 363 -13.58 -21.42 -9.25
CA SER A 363 -12.68 -20.30 -9.00
C SER A 363 -11.31 -20.73 -8.44
N SER A 364 -11.29 -21.72 -7.54
CA SER A 364 -10.06 -22.29 -6.97
C SER A 364 -9.25 -23.05 -8.01
N ILE A 365 -9.91 -23.81 -8.90
CA ILE A 365 -9.27 -24.45 -10.07
C ILE A 365 -8.67 -23.38 -10.98
N ASP A 366 -9.43 -22.34 -11.34
CA ASP A 366 -8.96 -21.27 -12.20
C ASP A 366 -7.76 -20.52 -11.60
N ARG A 367 -7.77 -20.29 -10.28
CA ARG A 367 -6.65 -19.68 -9.56
C ARG A 367 -5.38 -20.54 -9.62
N CYS A 368 -5.49 -21.86 -9.40
CA CYS A 368 -4.36 -22.79 -9.50
C CYS A 368 -3.78 -22.83 -10.92
N VAL A 369 -4.65 -22.83 -11.94
CA VAL A 369 -4.25 -22.80 -13.35
C VAL A 369 -3.58 -21.48 -13.71
N GLN A 370 -4.13 -20.35 -13.27
CA GLN A 370 -3.51 -19.03 -13.48
C GLN A 370 -2.13 -18.96 -12.83
N PHE A 371 -2.00 -19.44 -11.58
CA PHE A 371 -0.73 -19.45 -10.86
C PHE A 371 0.34 -20.28 -11.59
N SER A 372 -0.05 -21.45 -12.08
CA SER A 372 0.83 -22.35 -12.85
C SER A 372 1.23 -21.76 -14.21
N VAL A 373 0.36 -20.98 -14.84
CA VAL A 373 0.67 -20.28 -16.10
C VAL A 373 1.60 -19.09 -15.88
N SER A 374 1.48 -18.38 -14.75
CA SER A 374 2.37 -17.28 -14.41
C SER A 374 3.81 -17.75 -14.13
N HIS A 375 3.97 -18.95 -13.58
CA HIS A 375 5.27 -19.54 -13.21
C HIS A 375 5.56 -20.81 -14.02
N ARG A 376 5.68 -20.67 -15.36
CA ARG A 376 5.76 -21.83 -16.27
C ARG A 376 6.93 -22.76 -15.98
N ASP A 377 8.12 -22.21 -15.72
CA ASP A 377 9.33 -23.00 -15.58
C ASP A 377 9.31 -23.83 -14.29
N GLU A 378 8.89 -23.25 -13.16
CA GLU A 378 8.71 -23.98 -11.90
C GLU A 378 7.53 -24.96 -11.97
N ALA A 379 6.44 -24.60 -12.65
CA ALA A 379 5.28 -25.48 -12.83
C ALA A 379 5.61 -26.72 -13.65
N GLN A 380 6.46 -26.59 -14.67
CA GLN A 380 6.96 -27.71 -15.47
C GLN A 380 7.86 -28.62 -14.62
N ASN A 381 8.84 -28.04 -13.92
CA ASN A 381 9.78 -28.81 -13.09
C ASN A 381 9.09 -29.52 -11.91
N GLY A 382 8.08 -28.88 -11.31
CA GLY A 382 7.32 -29.42 -10.18
C GLY A 382 6.12 -30.28 -10.57
N GLY A 383 5.83 -30.46 -11.86
CA GLY A 383 4.69 -31.26 -12.34
C GLY A 383 3.32 -30.76 -11.85
N TRP A 384 3.19 -29.46 -11.56
CA TRP A 384 2.01 -28.87 -10.93
C TRP A 384 0.75 -29.09 -11.75
N MET A 385 0.84 -28.83 -13.06
CA MET A 385 -0.29 -28.96 -13.99
C MET A 385 -0.75 -30.41 -14.14
N SER A 386 0.18 -31.38 -14.17
CA SER A 386 -0.15 -32.81 -14.15
C SER A 386 -0.87 -33.21 -12.86
N SER A 387 -0.39 -32.69 -11.73
CA SER A 387 -0.97 -32.95 -10.43
C SER A 387 -2.37 -32.34 -10.25
N LEU A 388 -2.62 -31.14 -10.81
CA LEU A 388 -3.95 -30.56 -10.90
C LEU A 388 -4.85 -31.41 -11.79
N PHE A 389 -4.35 -31.85 -12.94
CA PHE A 389 -5.11 -32.62 -13.91
C PHE A 389 -5.61 -33.96 -13.33
N GLU A 390 -4.74 -34.72 -12.66
CA GLU A 390 -5.11 -35.96 -11.96
C GLU A 390 -6.18 -35.72 -10.88
N HIS A 391 -6.04 -34.63 -10.12
CA HIS A 391 -6.99 -34.28 -9.09
C HIS A 391 -8.35 -33.92 -9.68
N VAL A 392 -8.41 -33.07 -10.71
CA VAL A 392 -9.66 -32.67 -11.37
C VAL A 392 -10.36 -33.85 -12.08
N ILE A 393 -9.61 -34.81 -12.63
CA ILE A 393 -10.19 -36.06 -13.14
C ILE A 393 -10.88 -36.84 -12.03
N THR A 394 -10.21 -36.98 -10.88
CA THR A 394 -10.74 -37.69 -9.71
C THR A 394 -12.00 -37.00 -9.17
N LEU A 395 -12.03 -35.66 -9.18
CA LEU A 395 -13.22 -34.87 -8.87
C LEU A 395 -14.38 -35.24 -9.81
N ASN A 396 -14.16 -35.15 -11.12
CA ASN A 396 -15.18 -35.42 -12.13
C ASN A 396 -15.73 -36.86 -12.09
N GLN A 397 -14.98 -37.83 -11.55
CA GLN A 397 -15.48 -39.20 -11.33
C GLN A 397 -16.47 -39.30 -10.14
N ASN A 398 -16.40 -38.36 -9.21
CA ASN A 398 -17.16 -38.39 -7.95
C ASN A 398 -18.38 -37.45 -7.93
N VAL A 399 -18.55 -36.52 -8.89
CA VAL A 399 -19.66 -35.55 -8.89
C VAL A 399 -20.81 -35.94 -9.84
N ASN A 400 -22.06 -35.65 -9.42
CA ASN A 400 -23.30 -35.93 -10.17
C ASN A 400 -23.40 -35.19 -11.52
N ASN A 401 -24.16 -35.76 -12.46
CA ASN A 401 -24.19 -35.41 -13.90
C ASN A 401 -24.36 -33.93 -14.32
N ASN A 402 -24.89 -33.03 -13.48
CA ASN A 402 -25.16 -31.63 -13.86
C ASN A 402 -24.01 -30.66 -13.59
N THR A 403 -23.18 -30.88 -12.56
CA THR A 403 -21.96 -30.08 -12.26
C THR A 403 -20.78 -30.45 -13.17
N ASN A 404 -20.96 -31.46 -14.02
CA ASN A 404 -19.93 -31.96 -14.92
C ASN A 404 -19.59 -30.99 -16.06
N LEU A 405 -20.47 -30.06 -16.44
CA LEU A 405 -20.22 -29.18 -17.59
C LEU A 405 -19.13 -28.13 -17.30
N GLY A 406 -19.16 -27.48 -16.13
CA GLY A 406 -18.16 -26.50 -15.71
C GLY A 406 -16.78 -27.14 -15.54
N ILE A 407 -16.72 -28.26 -14.82
CA ILE A 407 -15.50 -29.03 -14.58
C ILE A 407 -14.89 -29.55 -15.89
N ARG A 408 -15.72 -30.03 -16.83
CA ARG A 408 -15.26 -30.45 -18.18
C ARG A 408 -14.62 -29.31 -18.96
N SER A 409 -15.23 -28.12 -18.95
CA SER A 409 -14.66 -26.95 -19.65
C SER A 409 -13.28 -26.56 -19.12
N ARG A 410 -13.05 -26.70 -17.81
CA ARG A 410 -11.75 -26.41 -17.17
C ARG A 410 -10.75 -27.55 -17.34
N LEU A 411 -11.19 -28.81 -17.35
CA LEU A 411 -10.34 -29.93 -17.78
C LEU A 411 -9.80 -29.70 -19.20
N LEU A 412 -10.65 -29.26 -20.13
CA LEU A 412 -10.22 -28.90 -21.48
C LEU A 412 -9.21 -27.75 -21.44
N SER A 413 -9.47 -26.67 -20.69
CA SER A 413 -8.53 -25.54 -20.52
C SER A 413 -7.18 -25.97 -19.94
N ILE A 414 -7.17 -26.81 -18.90
CA ILE A 414 -5.96 -27.38 -18.29
C ILE A 414 -5.21 -28.22 -19.32
N THR A 415 -5.93 -29.04 -20.09
CA THR A 415 -5.34 -29.89 -21.13
C THR A 415 -4.74 -29.06 -22.26
N HIS A 416 -5.43 -28.03 -22.75
CA HIS A 416 -4.89 -27.10 -23.75
C HIS A 416 -3.61 -26.42 -23.22
N LYS A 417 -3.63 -25.89 -22.00
CA LYS A 417 -2.47 -25.23 -21.39
C LYS A 417 -1.30 -26.17 -21.11
N LEU A 418 -1.59 -27.42 -20.74
CA LEU A 418 -0.59 -28.48 -20.60
C LEU A 418 0.10 -28.78 -21.93
N LEU A 419 -0.69 -28.94 -23.00
CA LEU A 419 -0.19 -29.20 -24.35
C LEU A 419 0.62 -28.03 -24.91
N GLU A 420 0.26 -26.79 -24.57
CA GLU A 420 1.08 -25.61 -24.87
C GLU A 420 2.41 -25.59 -24.09
N SER A 421 2.44 -26.17 -22.89
CA SER A 421 3.59 -26.12 -21.98
C SER A 421 4.58 -27.27 -22.15
N ASP A 422 4.11 -28.49 -22.42
CA ASP A 422 4.97 -29.68 -22.58
C ASP A 422 4.31 -30.72 -23.49
N THR A 423 4.94 -30.95 -24.64
CA THR A 423 4.47 -31.89 -25.66
C THR A 423 4.80 -33.34 -25.31
N THR A 424 5.70 -33.58 -24.34
CA THR A 424 6.11 -34.93 -23.92
C THR A 424 5.08 -35.60 -23.01
N LEU A 425 4.31 -34.79 -22.28
CA LEU A 425 3.19 -35.25 -21.45
C LEU A 425 1.92 -35.52 -22.26
N ALA A 426 1.87 -35.12 -23.54
CA ALA A 426 0.70 -35.29 -24.40
C ALA A 426 0.20 -36.74 -24.46
N TYR A 427 1.12 -37.72 -24.50
CA TYR A 427 0.78 -39.14 -24.51
C TYR A 427 0.20 -39.63 -23.18
N GLN A 428 0.80 -39.23 -22.05
CA GLN A 428 0.32 -39.59 -20.71
C GLN A 428 -1.05 -38.96 -20.43
N LEU A 429 -1.25 -37.72 -20.89
CA LEU A 429 -2.54 -37.03 -20.84
C LEU A 429 -3.59 -37.73 -21.70
N LEU A 430 -3.24 -38.18 -22.90
CA LEU A 430 -4.16 -38.94 -23.76
C LEU A 430 -4.57 -40.26 -23.12
N SER A 431 -3.63 -40.97 -22.49
CA SER A 431 -3.90 -42.22 -21.77
C SER A 431 -4.83 -41.98 -20.57
N ALA A 432 -4.55 -40.97 -19.76
CA ALA A 432 -5.37 -40.61 -18.60
C ALA A 432 -6.77 -40.10 -18.99
N LEU A 433 -6.90 -39.36 -20.10
CA LEU A 433 -8.19 -38.98 -20.67
C LEU A 433 -8.96 -40.19 -21.17
N TYR A 434 -8.30 -41.12 -21.87
CA TYR A 434 -8.94 -42.32 -22.42
C TYR A 434 -9.43 -43.30 -21.34
N GLU A 435 -8.71 -43.39 -20.22
CA GLU A 435 -9.11 -44.16 -19.04
C GLU A 435 -10.28 -43.52 -18.27
N ALA A 436 -10.54 -42.22 -18.47
CA ALA A 436 -11.64 -41.55 -17.82
C ALA A 436 -12.99 -41.90 -18.50
N PRO A 437 -14.02 -42.33 -17.74
CA PRO A 437 -15.28 -42.81 -18.29
C PRO A 437 -16.05 -41.74 -19.08
N PHE A 438 -15.77 -40.45 -18.87
CA PHE A 438 -16.38 -39.36 -19.61
C PHE A 438 -15.89 -39.27 -21.06
N PHE A 439 -14.60 -39.53 -21.32
CA PHE A 439 -14.02 -39.45 -22.66
C PHE A 439 -14.34 -40.71 -23.47
N ALA A 440 -14.39 -41.86 -22.80
CA ALA A 440 -14.75 -43.14 -23.41
C ALA A 440 -16.22 -43.22 -23.85
N GLN A 441 -17.12 -42.41 -23.26
CA GLN A 441 -18.57 -42.42 -23.54
C GLN A 441 -19.07 -41.20 -24.33
N ALA A 442 -18.24 -40.17 -24.52
CA ALA A 442 -18.61 -38.95 -25.24
C ALA A 442 -18.56 -39.13 -26.77
N LYS A 443 -19.34 -38.32 -27.49
CA LYS A 443 -19.30 -38.28 -28.96
C LYS A 443 -18.06 -37.52 -29.42
N LEU A 444 -17.40 -38.04 -30.46
CA LEU A 444 -16.17 -37.47 -31.04
C LEU A 444 -16.29 -35.96 -31.37
N GLU A 445 -17.49 -35.51 -31.74
CA GLU A 445 -17.80 -34.11 -32.09
C GLU A 445 -17.49 -33.13 -30.93
N GLU A 446 -17.74 -33.52 -29.68
CA GLU A 446 -17.56 -32.69 -28.48
C GLU A 446 -16.08 -32.50 -28.08
N HIS A 447 -15.17 -33.33 -28.62
CA HIS A 447 -13.75 -33.31 -28.31
C HIS A 447 -12.86 -32.97 -29.51
N THR A 448 -13.45 -32.53 -30.62
CA THR A 448 -12.72 -32.22 -31.86
C THR A 448 -11.65 -31.13 -31.68
N ASP A 449 -11.91 -30.10 -30.88
CA ASP A 449 -10.96 -29.01 -30.65
C ASP A 449 -9.80 -29.41 -29.73
N LEU A 450 -10.07 -30.29 -28.76
CA LEU A 450 -9.03 -30.91 -27.93
C LEU A 450 -8.13 -31.82 -28.77
N LEU A 451 -8.73 -32.71 -29.57
CA LEU A 451 -8.00 -33.61 -30.47
C LEU A 451 -7.16 -32.83 -31.48
N LYS A 452 -7.72 -31.76 -32.07
CA LYS A 452 -6.95 -30.86 -32.94
C LYS A 452 -5.80 -30.20 -32.18
N SER A 453 -6.01 -29.75 -30.96
CA SER A 453 -4.96 -29.07 -30.19
C SER A 453 -3.86 -30.01 -29.72
N ILE A 454 -4.20 -31.25 -29.37
CA ILE A 454 -3.24 -32.33 -29.12
C ILE A 454 -2.42 -32.58 -30.39
N LEU A 455 -3.09 -32.75 -31.54
CA LEU A 455 -2.42 -32.99 -32.81
C LEU A 455 -1.52 -31.81 -33.23
N MET A 456 -1.94 -30.58 -32.96
CA MET A 456 -1.16 -29.36 -33.21
C MET A 456 0.01 -29.20 -32.24
N ALA A 457 -0.13 -29.64 -30.98
CA ALA A 457 0.91 -29.59 -29.96
C ALA A 457 1.93 -30.74 -30.09
N CYS A 458 1.60 -31.83 -30.76
CA CYS A 458 2.54 -32.91 -31.06
C CYS A 458 3.66 -32.42 -32.01
N SER A 459 4.68 -31.75 -31.47
CA SER A 459 5.91 -31.28 -32.15
C SER A 459 6.86 -32.40 -32.59
N TYR A 460 6.35 -33.62 -32.76
CA TYR A 460 7.14 -34.75 -33.25
C TYR A 460 7.70 -34.47 -34.65
N GLU A 461 6.89 -33.84 -35.52
CA GLU A 461 7.31 -33.47 -36.87
C GLU A 461 8.37 -32.36 -36.85
N GLU A 462 8.25 -31.37 -35.97
CA GLU A 462 9.22 -30.28 -35.84
C GLU A 462 10.55 -30.78 -35.28
N SER A 463 10.54 -31.61 -34.23
CA SER A 463 11.76 -32.20 -33.65
C SER A 463 12.52 -33.09 -34.64
N ILE A 464 11.80 -33.85 -35.48
CA ILE A 464 12.38 -34.61 -36.59
C ILE A 464 12.98 -33.66 -37.63
N LEU A 465 12.27 -32.61 -38.04
CA LEU A 465 12.76 -31.63 -39.00
C LEU A 465 14.04 -30.92 -38.52
N THR A 466 14.09 -30.50 -37.26
CA THR A 466 15.29 -29.86 -36.67
C THR A 466 16.46 -30.84 -36.59
N SER A 467 16.20 -32.10 -36.27
CA SER A 467 17.21 -33.17 -36.26
C SER A 467 17.73 -33.48 -37.66
N ILE A 468 16.85 -33.55 -38.66
CA ILE A 468 17.23 -33.72 -40.08
C ILE A 468 18.09 -32.54 -40.54
N HIS A 469 17.70 -31.31 -40.20
CA HIS A 469 18.46 -30.11 -40.55
C HIS A 469 19.84 -30.08 -39.87
N HIS A 470 19.95 -30.58 -38.64
CA HIS A 470 21.23 -30.73 -37.95
C HIS A 470 22.13 -31.77 -38.65
N CYS A 471 21.59 -32.94 -38.99
CA CYS A 471 22.31 -33.97 -39.76
C CYS A 471 22.78 -33.44 -41.12
N GLN A 472 21.93 -32.70 -41.84
CA GLN A 472 22.29 -32.09 -43.12
C GLN A 472 23.45 -31.09 -42.97
N ASN A 473 23.44 -30.26 -41.93
CA ASN A 473 24.53 -29.32 -41.68
C ASN A 473 25.85 -30.01 -41.34
N GLU A 474 25.81 -31.10 -40.57
CA GLU A 474 27.02 -31.90 -40.31
C GLU A 474 27.58 -32.54 -41.59
N GLU A 475 26.72 -33.12 -42.44
CA GLU A 475 27.12 -33.71 -43.72
C GLU A 475 27.72 -32.67 -44.68
N ILE A 476 27.10 -31.49 -44.76
CA ILE A 476 27.62 -30.36 -45.54
C ILE A 476 28.95 -29.88 -44.97
N GLY A 477 29.08 -29.77 -43.65
CA GLY A 477 30.32 -29.39 -42.97
C GLY A 477 31.46 -30.37 -43.26
N GLU A 478 31.19 -31.67 -43.19
CA GLU A 478 32.17 -32.72 -43.51
C GLU A 478 32.57 -32.69 -44.99
N SER A 479 31.61 -32.43 -45.87
CA SER A 479 31.83 -32.29 -47.32
C SER A 479 32.66 -31.06 -47.66
N LEU A 480 32.37 -29.90 -47.05
CA LEU A 480 33.16 -28.68 -47.18
C LEU A 480 34.57 -28.84 -46.61
N PHE A 481 34.72 -29.55 -45.49
CA PHE A 481 36.02 -29.88 -44.93
C PHE A 481 36.84 -30.78 -45.86
N LYS A 482 36.21 -31.79 -46.49
CA LYS A 482 36.85 -32.63 -47.52
C LYS A 482 37.27 -31.79 -48.74
N LEU A 483 36.43 -30.87 -49.20
CA LEU A 483 36.72 -29.96 -50.31
C LEU A 483 37.86 -28.98 -49.98
N SER A 484 37.88 -28.40 -48.77
CA SER A 484 38.96 -27.48 -48.36
C SER A 484 40.30 -28.21 -48.28
N LYS A 485 40.31 -29.47 -47.83
CA LYS A 485 41.50 -30.34 -47.82
C LYS A 485 41.98 -30.70 -49.22
N LEU A 486 41.10 -30.75 -50.21
CA LEU A 486 41.47 -30.93 -51.62
C LEU A 486 42.00 -29.63 -52.24
N GLY A 487 41.40 -28.48 -51.92
CA GLY A 487 41.84 -27.16 -52.40
C GLY A 487 43.23 -26.75 -51.88
N THR A 488 43.53 -27.07 -50.62
CA THR A 488 44.81 -26.71 -49.97
C THR A 488 46.00 -27.56 -50.42
N LYS A 489 45.78 -28.68 -51.12
CA LYS A 489 46.86 -29.57 -51.60
C LYS A 489 47.51 -29.13 -52.90
N ARG A 490 46.97 -28.15 -53.63
CA ARG A 490 47.36 -27.91 -55.04
C ARG A 490 47.96 -26.55 -55.39
N SER A 491 48.29 -25.66 -54.46
CA SER A 491 49.05 -24.45 -54.84
C SER A 491 49.77 -23.80 -53.66
N THR A 492 51.10 -23.93 -53.62
CA THR A 492 51.94 -22.90 -53.01
C THR A 492 51.83 -21.65 -53.88
N ARG A 493 51.27 -20.56 -53.34
CA ARG A 493 51.14 -19.30 -54.10
C ARG A 493 52.52 -18.84 -54.58
N VAL A 494 52.65 -18.64 -55.89
CA VAL A 494 53.86 -18.08 -56.49
C VAL A 494 53.98 -16.61 -56.07
N ALA A 495 55.06 -16.27 -55.35
CA ALA A 495 55.29 -14.98 -54.72
C ALA A 495 55.63 -13.85 -55.72
N GLY A 496 55.89 -14.18 -56.99
CA GLY A 496 56.14 -13.21 -58.06
C GLY A 496 56.31 -13.88 -59.43
N GLY A 497 55.90 -13.20 -60.50
CA GLY A 497 55.82 -13.75 -61.87
C GLY A 497 57.13 -13.77 -62.67
N GLY A 498 58.29 -13.61 -62.02
CA GLY A 498 59.60 -13.53 -62.68
C GLY A 498 60.67 -14.34 -61.94
N CYS A 499 61.77 -14.65 -62.64
CA CYS A 499 62.88 -15.39 -62.05
C CYS A 499 63.59 -14.57 -60.95
N VAL A 500 63.81 -15.15 -59.77
CA VAL A 500 64.49 -14.46 -58.64
C VAL A 500 65.87 -13.92 -59.00
N ARG A 501 66.58 -14.58 -59.92
CA ARG A 501 67.96 -14.20 -60.28
C ARG A 501 68.02 -13.15 -61.38
N CYS A 502 67.40 -13.40 -62.54
CA CYS A 502 67.48 -12.49 -63.69
C CYS A 502 66.33 -11.47 -63.75
N LYS A 503 65.31 -11.62 -62.89
CA LYS A 503 64.05 -10.84 -62.89
C LYS A 503 63.28 -10.85 -64.22
N GLY A 504 63.66 -11.72 -65.16
CA GLY A 504 62.99 -11.92 -66.43
C GLY A 504 61.69 -12.72 -66.28
N ILE A 505 60.84 -12.62 -67.30
CA ILE A 505 59.60 -13.38 -67.43
C ILE A 505 59.95 -14.88 -67.53
N ILE A 506 59.08 -15.72 -66.98
CA ILE A 506 59.28 -17.18 -66.95
C ILE A 506 58.72 -17.79 -68.23
N ASP A 507 59.49 -17.70 -69.29
CA ASP A 507 59.20 -18.24 -70.62
C ASP A 507 59.80 -19.65 -70.86
N LYS A 508 60.74 -20.06 -70.01
CA LYS A 508 61.43 -21.36 -70.05
C LYS A 508 61.23 -22.16 -68.77
N ALA A 509 61.69 -23.42 -68.80
CA ALA A 509 61.66 -24.34 -67.67
C ALA A 509 62.31 -23.72 -66.40
N ALA A 510 61.59 -23.81 -65.28
CA ALA A 510 61.96 -23.14 -64.05
C ALA A 510 61.64 -24.00 -62.81
N TYR A 511 62.36 -23.76 -61.72
CA TYR A 511 62.11 -24.35 -60.41
C TYR A 511 61.17 -23.45 -59.61
N VAL A 512 60.11 -24.03 -59.02
CA VAL A 512 59.25 -23.36 -58.03
C VAL A 512 59.66 -23.85 -56.64
N PHE A 513 60.08 -22.92 -55.79
CA PHE A 513 60.56 -23.21 -54.44
C PHE A 513 59.43 -23.14 -53.40
N HIS A 514 59.64 -23.78 -52.25
CA HIS A 514 58.67 -23.80 -51.15
C HIS A 514 58.37 -22.40 -50.58
N CYS A 515 59.28 -21.44 -50.75
CA CYS A 515 59.08 -20.03 -50.43
C CYS A 515 58.21 -19.27 -51.46
N GLY A 516 57.67 -19.96 -52.48
CA GLY A 516 56.82 -19.36 -53.53
C GLY A 516 57.60 -18.68 -54.66
N HIS A 517 58.93 -18.57 -54.57
CA HIS A 517 59.77 -17.98 -55.60
C HIS A 517 60.04 -18.95 -56.76
N VAL A 518 60.30 -18.39 -57.95
CA VAL A 518 60.58 -19.16 -59.16
C VAL A 518 61.94 -18.77 -59.75
N MET A 519 62.68 -19.71 -60.32
CA MET A 519 63.98 -19.45 -60.95
C MET A 519 64.15 -20.27 -62.24
N HIS A 520 64.60 -19.66 -63.34
CA HIS A 520 64.94 -20.41 -64.55
C HIS A 520 66.01 -21.45 -64.23
N MET A 521 65.90 -22.65 -64.81
CA MET A 521 66.94 -23.68 -64.61
C MET A 521 68.32 -23.20 -65.08
N GLU A 522 68.36 -22.40 -66.15
CA GLU A 522 69.60 -21.78 -66.70
C GLU A 522 70.23 -20.76 -65.74
N CYS A 523 69.44 -20.19 -64.81
CA CYS A 523 69.93 -19.25 -63.80
C CYS A 523 70.55 -19.97 -62.59
N ASP A 524 70.47 -21.29 -62.50
CA ASP A 524 71.15 -22.10 -61.48
C ASP A 524 72.60 -22.43 -61.88
N LEU A 525 73.48 -21.43 -61.86
CA LEU A 525 74.90 -21.60 -62.23
C LEU A 525 75.65 -22.59 -61.33
N ASN A 526 75.13 -22.90 -60.14
CA ASN A 526 75.79 -23.78 -59.16
C ASN A 526 75.12 -25.16 -59.03
N GLY A 527 74.01 -25.41 -59.74
CA GLY A 527 73.25 -26.66 -59.67
C GLY A 527 72.69 -27.00 -58.29
N THR A 528 72.67 -26.05 -57.36
CA THR A 528 72.34 -26.31 -55.95
C THR A 528 70.83 -26.39 -55.72
N ARG A 529 70.00 -25.98 -56.69
CA ARG A 529 68.52 -26.01 -56.60
C ARG A 529 68.02 -25.41 -55.28
N THR A 530 68.66 -24.34 -54.83
CA THR A 530 68.32 -23.61 -53.61
C THR A 530 67.97 -22.17 -53.95
N CYS A 531 66.94 -21.63 -53.31
CA CYS A 531 66.56 -20.23 -53.48
C CYS A 531 67.52 -19.33 -52.69
N GLN A 532 68.03 -18.25 -53.30
CA GLN A 532 68.93 -17.27 -52.68
C GLN A 532 68.18 -16.10 -52.02
N CYS A 533 66.91 -16.27 -51.65
CA CYS A 533 66.18 -15.25 -50.88
C CYS A 533 66.71 -15.20 -49.44
N GLU A 534 66.63 -14.04 -48.78
CA GLU A 534 67.12 -13.82 -47.41
C GLU A 534 66.52 -14.78 -46.36
N ASN A 535 65.41 -15.46 -46.66
CA ASN A 535 64.83 -16.53 -45.83
C ASN A 535 64.49 -17.79 -46.65
N PRO A 536 65.46 -18.67 -46.96
CA PRO A 536 65.20 -19.91 -47.67
C PRO A 536 64.53 -20.91 -46.72
N GLY A 537 63.22 -20.82 -46.56
CA GLY A 537 62.43 -21.75 -45.73
C GLY A 537 61.22 -21.15 -45.02
N VAL A 538 61.04 -19.83 -45.05
CA VAL A 538 59.89 -19.16 -44.43
C VAL A 538 58.95 -18.64 -45.50
N SER A 539 57.78 -19.28 -45.64
CA SER A 539 56.65 -18.69 -46.37
C SER A 539 56.23 -17.42 -45.62
N THR A 540 56.45 -16.24 -46.19
CA THR A 540 56.04 -14.94 -45.61
C THR A 540 54.54 -14.65 -45.75
N TYR A 541 53.73 -15.64 -46.11
CA TYR A 541 52.28 -15.58 -46.05
C TYR A 541 51.73 -16.81 -45.33
N PRO A 542 50.63 -16.67 -44.56
CA PRO A 542 50.23 -17.64 -43.54
C PRO A 542 49.99 -19.00 -44.19
N SER A 543 50.93 -19.90 -43.94
CA SER A 543 50.69 -21.33 -43.98
C SER A 543 49.55 -21.58 -42.99
N THR A 544 48.38 -21.98 -43.48
CA THR A 544 47.37 -22.54 -42.58
C THR A 544 48.04 -23.66 -41.80
N PRO A 545 48.00 -23.63 -40.46
CA PRO A 545 48.72 -24.62 -39.67
C PRO A 545 48.22 -26.01 -40.08
N ARG A 546 49.15 -26.91 -40.39
CA ARG A 546 48.89 -28.34 -40.31
C ARG A 546 48.49 -28.58 -38.85
N SER A 547 47.20 -28.69 -38.58
CA SER A 547 46.74 -29.28 -37.34
C SER A 547 47.30 -30.70 -37.31
N SER A 548 48.26 -30.89 -36.41
CA SER A 548 48.68 -32.19 -35.94
C SER A 548 47.40 -32.94 -35.56
N SER A 549 47.04 -33.93 -36.37
CA SER A 549 46.05 -34.92 -36.02
C SER A 549 46.60 -35.71 -34.83
N HIS A 550 46.43 -35.17 -33.62
CA HIS A 550 46.38 -36.02 -32.45
C HIS A 550 45.18 -36.93 -32.64
N SER A 551 45.50 -38.18 -32.89
CA SER A 551 44.61 -39.33 -32.87
C SER A 551 44.00 -39.47 -31.47
N ASN A 552 43.01 -38.65 -31.14
CA ASN A 552 41.95 -39.08 -30.24
C ASN A 552 40.90 -39.77 -31.08
N SER A 553 41.21 -41.02 -31.44
CA SER A 553 40.23 -42.03 -31.79
C SER A 553 39.34 -42.28 -30.55
N LYS A 554 38.45 -41.33 -30.23
CA LYS A 554 37.19 -41.73 -29.61
C LYS A 554 36.45 -42.47 -30.71
N ARG A 555 36.30 -43.78 -30.54
CA ARG A 555 35.44 -44.62 -31.37
C ARG A 555 34.18 -43.83 -31.70
N ILE A 556 33.94 -43.57 -32.98
CA ILE A 556 32.64 -43.17 -33.48
C ILE A 556 31.73 -44.34 -33.14
N VAL A 557 31.00 -44.22 -32.03
CA VAL A 557 29.84 -45.07 -31.79
C VAL A 557 28.85 -44.56 -32.81
N LYS A 558 28.66 -45.30 -33.91
CA LYS A 558 27.44 -45.15 -34.72
C LYS A 558 26.29 -45.33 -33.74
N ARG A 559 25.63 -44.24 -33.36
CA ARG A 559 24.33 -44.33 -32.70
C ARG A 559 23.39 -44.82 -33.78
N ASP A 560 23.10 -46.11 -33.71
CA ASP A 560 21.97 -46.68 -34.42
C ASP A 560 20.71 -46.18 -33.71
N ILE A 561 20.11 -45.14 -34.25
CA ILE A 561 18.87 -44.54 -33.75
C ILE A 561 17.66 -45.51 -33.88
N PHE A 562 17.84 -46.67 -34.53
CA PHE A 562 16.83 -47.72 -34.63
C PHE A 562 17.09 -48.91 -33.71
N SER A 563 18.14 -48.90 -32.87
CA SER A 563 18.50 -50.06 -32.04
C SER A 563 17.49 -50.43 -30.94
N LYS A 564 16.46 -49.61 -30.73
CA LYS A 564 15.35 -49.83 -29.78
C LYS A 564 13.99 -49.88 -30.47
N TRP A 565 13.97 -49.93 -31.80
CA TRP A 565 12.73 -50.07 -32.55
C TRP A 565 12.35 -51.55 -32.56
N ASP A 566 11.44 -51.97 -31.69
CA ASP A 566 10.88 -53.32 -31.73
C ASP A 566 10.05 -53.48 -33.02
N ASP A 567 10.41 -54.45 -33.86
CA ASP A 567 9.80 -54.79 -35.15
C ASP A 567 8.35 -55.33 -35.05
N THR A 568 7.64 -55.14 -33.93
CA THR A 568 6.34 -55.78 -33.67
C THR A 568 5.10 -54.93 -33.98
N THR A 569 5.22 -53.71 -34.53
CA THR A 569 4.05 -52.81 -34.65
C THR A 569 3.66 -52.34 -36.06
N LEU A 570 4.24 -52.86 -37.14
CA LEU A 570 3.83 -52.49 -38.52
C LEU A 570 3.76 -53.71 -39.46
N ASP A 571 2.77 -54.58 -39.27
CA ASP A 571 2.32 -55.48 -40.35
C ASP A 571 1.41 -54.69 -41.31
N CYS A 572 2.04 -53.93 -42.21
CA CYS A 572 1.40 -53.38 -43.40
C CYS A 572 1.75 -54.22 -44.62
N SER A 573 1.35 -55.50 -44.61
CA SER A 573 1.32 -56.30 -45.82
C SER A 573 -0.03 -56.14 -46.55
N PRO A 574 -0.05 -55.76 -47.84
CA PRO A 574 -1.30 -55.71 -48.60
C PRO A 574 -1.76 -57.14 -48.90
N ARG A 575 -2.92 -57.53 -48.35
CA ARG A 575 -3.65 -58.74 -48.77
C ARG A 575 -3.92 -58.66 -50.28
N ARG A 576 -3.13 -59.35 -51.09
CA ARG A 576 -3.47 -59.68 -52.47
C ARG A 576 -4.59 -60.72 -52.45
N LYS A 577 -5.72 -60.37 -53.05
CA LYS A 577 -6.81 -61.29 -53.41
C LYS A 577 -6.25 -62.41 -54.31
N ASN A 578 -6.57 -63.65 -53.95
CA ASN A 578 -7.08 -64.68 -54.85
C ASN A 578 -8.05 -65.56 -54.04
#